data_AF-A0A9E0YTC2-F1
#
_entry.id   AF-A0A9E0YTC2-F1
#
_cell.length_a   1.000
_cell.length_b   1.000
_cell.length_c   1.000
_cell.angle_alpha   90.00
_cell.angle_beta   90.00
_cell.angle_gamma   90.00
#
_symmetry.space_group_name_H-M   'P 1'
#
loop_
_entity.id
_entity.type
_entity.pdbx_description
1 polymer ?
#
loop_
_entity_poly.entity_id
_entity_poly.type
_entity_poly.pdbx_seq_one_letter_code
_entity_poly.pdbx_strand_id
1 'polypeptide(L)'
;MHTRLIAAVAAISLCTLAGASEESEDHNLIGLMGQMQYFSHKLDLSIRAQNRELVDFYAHEIEETIEATTQIDEYDGMPVGKLAEGMLGSSFERFEQAVEDENGSWEIIDRRFGELVNACNACHQATEHGYLNIQRTDANPYMQSFEPN
;
A
#
# COMPACT_ATOMS: atom_id res chain seq x y z
N MET A 1 66.64 39.15 -14.18
CA MET A 1 66.35 37.83 -14.78
C MET A 1 65.64 37.01 -13.72
N HIS A 2 64.31 36.94 -13.81
CA HIS A 2 63.43 36.33 -12.82
C HIS A 2 63.06 34.90 -13.26
N THR A 3 63.36 33.91 -12.42
CA THR A 3 62.84 32.54 -12.60
C THR A 3 61.73 32.32 -11.58
N ARG A 4 60.48 32.26 -12.04
CA ARG A 4 59.30 32.05 -11.20
C ARG A 4 59.12 30.56 -10.92
N LEU A 5 58.98 30.20 -9.64
CA LEU A 5 58.50 28.90 -9.18
C LEU A 5 57.03 28.74 -9.58
N ILE A 6 56.71 27.67 -10.31
CA ILE A 6 55.34 27.28 -10.64
C ILE A 6 54.88 26.30 -9.55
N ALA A 7 54.00 26.74 -8.66
CA ALA A 7 53.26 25.85 -7.76
C ALA A 7 52.07 25.27 -8.54
N ALA A 8 52.03 23.95 -8.68
CA ALA A 8 50.89 23.24 -9.24
C ALA A 8 49.83 23.08 -8.14
N VAL A 9 48.70 23.79 -8.28
CA VAL A 9 47.51 23.55 -7.46
C VAL A 9 46.61 22.60 -8.25
N ALA A 10 46.55 21.34 -7.83
CA ALA A 10 45.58 20.39 -8.34
C ALA A 10 44.21 20.69 -7.72
N ALA A 11 43.30 21.26 -8.52
CA ALA A 11 41.90 21.38 -8.15
C ALA A 11 41.24 20.01 -8.32
N ILE A 12 40.96 19.33 -7.20
CA ILE A 12 40.10 18.15 -7.17
C ILE A 12 38.66 18.66 -7.30
N SER A 13 38.09 18.55 -8.49
CA SER A 13 36.66 18.75 -8.72
C SER A 13 35.87 17.71 -7.93
N LEU A 14 35.21 18.16 -6.87
CA LEU A 14 34.19 17.41 -6.16
C LEU A 14 32.99 17.27 -7.10
N CYS A 15 32.85 16.11 -7.77
CA CYS A 15 31.61 15.75 -8.43
C CYS A 15 30.54 15.55 -7.35
N THR A 16 29.69 16.54 -7.17
CA THR A 16 28.43 16.39 -6.44
C THR A 16 27.53 15.42 -7.21
N LEU A 17 27.55 14.15 -6.81
CA LEU A 17 26.42 13.24 -7.02
C LEU A 17 25.29 13.68 -6.07
N ALA A 18 24.60 14.75 -6.45
CA ALA A 18 23.36 15.17 -5.80
C ALA A 18 22.36 15.38 -6.93
N GLY A 19 21.49 14.40 -7.14
CA GLY A 19 20.46 14.51 -8.17
C GLY A 19 19.86 13.20 -8.69
N ALA A 20 19.99 12.08 -7.97
CA ALA A 20 19.41 10.80 -8.41
C ALA A 20 18.56 10.10 -7.32
N SER A 21 18.11 10.81 -6.28
CA SER A 21 17.38 10.20 -5.17
C SER A 21 15.98 10.78 -4.90
N GLU A 22 15.53 11.83 -5.59
CA GLU A 22 14.19 12.41 -5.36
C GLU A 22 13.12 11.85 -6.31
N GLU A 23 13.50 11.37 -7.51
CA GLU A 23 12.53 10.88 -8.51
C GLU A 23 12.03 9.45 -8.23
N SER A 24 12.66 8.73 -7.29
CA SER A 24 12.37 7.31 -7.00
C SER A 24 11.30 7.07 -5.93
N GLU A 25 10.88 8.08 -5.16
CA GLU A 25 9.85 7.91 -4.10
C GLU A 25 8.42 8.13 -4.64
N ASP A 26 8.23 9.06 -5.57
CA ASP A 26 6.92 9.41 -6.16
C ASP A 26 6.34 8.28 -7.06
N HIS A 27 7.21 7.43 -7.63
CA HIS A 27 6.81 6.27 -8.46
C HIS A 27 6.29 5.06 -7.67
N ASN A 28 6.16 5.16 -6.34
CA ASN A 28 5.82 4.02 -5.47
C ASN A 28 4.30 3.86 -5.26
N LEU A 29 3.53 4.95 -5.16
CA LEU A 29 2.13 4.88 -4.71
C LEU A 29 1.23 4.05 -5.63
N ILE A 30 1.32 4.25 -6.95
CA ILE A 30 0.49 3.49 -7.92
C ILE A 30 0.75 1.98 -7.80
N GLY A 31 2.00 1.58 -7.57
CA GLY A 31 2.37 0.19 -7.36
C GLY A 31 1.77 -0.38 -6.08
N LEU A 32 1.80 0.38 -4.98
CA LEU A 32 1.17 -0.01 -3.71
C LEU A 32 -0.34 -0.11 -3.83
N MET A 33 -1.00 0.86 -4.47
CA MET A 33 -2.45 0.82 -4.67
C MET A 33 -2.86 -0.35 -5.57
N GLY A 34 -2.07 -0.66 -6.59
CA GLY A 34 -2.26 -1.84 -7.43
C GLY A 34 -2.14 -3.15 -6.66
N GLN A 35 -1.14 -3.26 -5.76
CA GLN A 35 -0.97 -4.41 -4.87
C GLN A 35 -2.14 -4.52 -3.88
N MET A 36 -2.55 -3.42 -3.25
CA MET A 36 -3.67 -3.39 -2.33
C MET A 36 -4.96 -3.83 -3.00
N GLN A 37 -5.25 -3.37 -4.23
CA GLN A 37 -6.41 -3.83 -4.99
C GLN A 37 -6.30 -5.32 -5.34
N TYR A 38 -5.13 -5.79 -5.77
CA TYR A 38 -4.89 -7.18 -6.11
C TYR A 38 -5.11 -8.11 -4.90
N PHE A 39 -4.49 -7.80 -3.76
CA PHE A 39 -4.65 -8.58 -2.53
C PHE A 39 -6.06 -8.48 -1.96
N SER A 40 -6.69 -7.30 -2.03
CA SER A 40 -8.08 -7.13 -1.57
C SER A 40 -9.06 -8.01 -2.36
N HIS A 41 -8.92 -8.12 -3.68
CA HIS A 41 -9.79 -9.00 -4.47
C HIS A 41 -9.55 -10.48 -4.11
N LYS A 42 -8.30 -10.89 -3.94
CA LYS A 42 -7.97 -12.26 -3.51
C LYS A 42 -8.48 -12.56 -2.11
N LEU A 43 -8.36 -11.62 -1.19
CA LEU A 43 -8.91 -11.71 0.16
C LEU A 43 -10.44 -11.85 0.11
N ASP A 44 -11.12 -11.04 -0.70
CA ASP A 44 -12.57 -11.09 -0.87
C ASP A 44 -13.06 -12.47 -1.36
N LEU A 45 -12.34 -13.06 -2.31
CA LEU A 45 -12.60 -14.42 -2.79
C LEU A 45 -12.33 -15.47 -1.70
N SER A 46 -11.28 -15.28 -0.89
CA SER A 46 -10.93 -16.16 0.22
C SER A 46 -11.95 -16.12 1.35
N ILE A 47 -12.47 -14.95 1.70
CA ILE A 47 -13.54 -14.76 2.69
C ILE A 47 -14.80 -15.50 2.24
N ARG A 48 -15.20 -15.36 0.97
CA ARG A 48 -16.38 -16.04 0.43
C ARG A 48 -16.23 -17.56 0.39
N ALA A 49 -15.03 -18.04 0.06
CA ALA A 49 -14.69 -19.45 0.09
C ALA A 49 -14.47 -19.98 1.52
N GLN A 50 -14.53 -19.10 2.54
CA GLN A 50 -14.30 -19.45 3.94
C GLN A 50 -12.95 -20.15 4.17
N ASN A 51 -11.92 -19.72 3.43
CA ASN A 51 -10.58 -20.28 3.51
C ASN A 51 -9.71 -19.46 4.46
N ARG A 52 -9.63 -19.90 5.72
CA ARG A 52 -8.87 -19.25 6.80
C ARG A 52 -7.41 -18.97 6.43
N GLU A 53 -6.72 -19.96 5.85
CA GLU A 53 -5.29 -19.83 5.52
C GLU A 53 -5.06 -18.72 4.49
N LEU A 54 -5.91 -18.65 3.45
CA LEU A 54 -5.79 -17.58 2.45
C LEU A 54 -6.27 -16.22 2.98
N VAL A 55 -7.25 -16.20 3.88
CA VAL A 55 -7.72 -14.96 4.50
C VAL A 55 -6.62 -14.35 5.37
N ASP A 56 -5.96 -15.15 6.20
CA ASP A 56 -4.83 -14.73 7.02
C ASP A 56 -3.68 -14.23 6.15
N PHE A 57 -3.28 -15.03 5.14
CA PHE A 57 -2.22 -14.66 4.21
C PHE A 57 -2.50 -13.33 3.50
N TYR A 58 -3.67 -13.15 2.89
CA TYR A 58 -3.96 -11.91 2.15
C TYR A 58 -4.29 -10.72 3.07
N ALA A 59 -4.71 -10.95 4.31
CA ALA A 59 -4.81 -9.88 5.30
C ALA A 59 -3.43 -9.30 5.60
N HIS A 60 -2.44 -10.14 5.88
CA HIS A 60 -1.06 -9.71 6.12
C HIS A 60 -0.45 -8.93 4.94
N GLU A 61 -0.65 -9.40 3.70
CA GLU A 61 -0.15 -8.67 2.52
C GLU A 61 -0.80 -7.28 2.35
N ILE A 62 -2.06 -7.12 2.79
CA ILE A 62 -2.73 -5.81 2.82
C ILE A 62 -2.15 -4.93 3.92
N GLU A 63 -1.88 -5.49 5.10
CA GLU A 63 -1.22 -4.77 6.22
C GLU A 63 0.11 -4.16 5.77
N GLU A 64 1.00 -5.00 5.23
CA GLU A 64 2.32 -4.58 4.73
C GLU A 64 2.20 -3.51 3.65
N THR A 65 1.18 -3.62 2.78
CA THR A 65 0.93 -2.60 1.75
C THR A 65 0.42 -1.29 2.35
N ILE A 66 -0.42 -1.33 3.39
CA ILE A 66 -0.88 -0.15 4.13
C ILE A 66 0.32 0.50 4.83
N GLU A 67 1.15 -0.27 5.53
CA GLU A 67 2.35 0.22 6.22
C GLU A 67 3.32 0.88 5.25
N ALA A 68 3.58 0.26 4.10
CA ALA A 68 4.41 0.88 3.06
C ALA A 68 3.78 2.18 2.52
N THR A 69 2.45 2.24 2.42
CA THR A 69 1.74 3.46 2.00
C THR A 69 1.88 4.57 3.04
N THR A 70 1.90 4.26 4.34
CA THR A 70 2.05 5.27 5.39
C THR A 70 3.41 5.95 5.38
N GLN A 71 4.43 5.33 4.76
CA GLN A 71 5.76 5.92 4.60
C GLN A 71 5.83 6.98 3.47
N ILE A 72 4.76 7.18 2.71
CA ILE A 72 4.72 8.19 1.64
C ILE A 72 4.28 9.52 2.23
N ASP A 73 5.20 10.49 2.26
CA ASP A 73 4.93 11.83 2.78
C ASP A 73 3.85 12.56 1.97
N GLU A 74 4.00 12.58 0.64
CA GLU A 74 3.11 13.30 -0.27
C GLU A 74 3.04 12.59 -1.63
N TYR A 75 1.88 12.71 -2.29
CA TYR A 75 1.69 12.38 -3.70
C TYR A 75 0.71 13.39 -4.29
N ASP A 76 1.06 14.02 -5.42
CA ASP A 76 0.27 15.07 -6.07
C ASP A 76 -0.22 16.18 -5.11
N GLY A 77 0.62 16.65 -4.17
CA GLY A 77 0.21 17.70 -3.22
C GLY A 77 -0.57 17.20 -2.00
N MET A 78 -0.90 15.90 -1.95
CA MET A 78 -1.73 15.31 -0.90
C MET A 78 -0.89 14.50 0.08
N PRO A 79 -1.12 14.62 1.40
CA PRO A 79 -0.35 13.88 2.42
C PRO A 79 -0.83 12.42 2.54
N VAL A 80 -0.62 11.62 1.50
CA VAL A 80 -1.27 10.31 1.32
C VAL A 80 -0.93 9.34 2.44
N GLY A 81 0.32 9.23 2.91
CA GLY A 81 0.66 8.32 3.98
C GLY A 81 -0.07 8.64 5.29
N LYS A 82 -0.17 9.93 5.61
CA LYS A 82 -0.91 10.40 6.80
C LYS A 82 -2.43 10.19 6.68
N LEU A 83 -2.96 10.34 5.47
CA LEU A 83 -4.37 10.03 5.18
C LEU A 83 -4.63 8.52 5.27
N ALA A 84 -3.75 7.69 4.72
CA ALA A 84 -3.84 6.24 4.79
C ALA A 84 -3.83 5.75 6.24
N GLU A 85 -2.90 6.24 7.07
CA GLU A 85 -2.86 5.94 8.51
C GLU A 85 -4.19 6.32 9.20
N GLY A 86 -4.63 7.57 9.02
CA GLY A 86 -5.82 8.09 9.71
C GLY A 86 -7.15 7.50 9.22
N MET A 87 -7.23 7.05 7.96
CA MET A 87 -8.48 6.59 7.36
C MET A 87 -8.58 5.07 7.25
N LEU A 88 -7.46 4.37 7.01
CA LEU A 88 -7.43 2.92 6.85
C LEU A 88 -7.09 2.20 8.16
N GLY A 89 -6.13 2.73 8.94
CA GLY A 89 -5.54 2.02 10.10
C GLY A 89 -6.58 1.39 11.02
N SER A 90 -7.48 2.20 11.59
CA SER A 90 -8.49 1.67 12.51
C SER A 90 -9.47 0.69 11.85
N SER A 91 -9.73 0.83 10.54
CA SER A 91 -10.62 -0.09 9.82
C SER A 91 -9.94 -1.42 9.56
N PHE A 92 -8.64 -1.38 9.25
CA PHE A 92 -7.83 -2.57 9.06
C PHE A 92 -7.64 -3.33 10.37
N GLU A 93 -7.26 -2.66 11.47
CA GLU A 93 -7.15 -3.28 12.80
C GLU A 93 -8.43 -4.02 13.22
N ARG A 94 -9.61 -3.42 12.97
CA ARG A 94 -10.90 -4.07 13.28
C ARG A 94 -11.20 -5.27 12.38
N PHE A 95 -10.67 -5.27 11.15
CA PHE A 95 -10.79 -6.39 10.23
C PHE A 95 -9.83 -7.52 10.63
N GLU A 96 -8.57 -7.19 10.89
CA GLU A 96 -7.55 -8.12 11.38
C GLU A 96 -7.98 -8.82 12.66
N GLN A 97 -8.45 -8.09 13.68
CA GLN A 97 -8.98 -8.69 14.91
C GLN A 97 -10.12 -9.68 14.65
N ALA A 98 -10.90 -9.50 13.59
CA ALA A 98 -11.96 -10.44 13.21
C ALA A 98 -11.41 -11.69 12.51
N VAL A 99 -10.27 -11.57 11.80
CA VAL A 99 -9.56 -12.68 11.17
C VAL A 99 -8.82 -13.52 12.20
N GLU A 100 -8.15 -12.88 13.16
CA GLU A 100 -7.38 -13.54 14.22
C GLU A 100 -8.24 -14.25 15.28
N ASP A 101 -9.53 -13.89 15.40
CA ASP A 101 -10.47 -14.63 16.23
C ASP A 101 -10.71 -16.02 15.62
N GLU A 102 -10.07 -17.04 16.20
CA GLU A 102 -10.21 -18.45 15.79
C GLU A 102 -11.68 -18.91 15.77
N ASN A 103 -12.52 -18.32 16.63
CA ASN A 103 -13.96 -18.60 16.72
C ASN A 103 -14.83 -17.54 16.01
N GLY A 104 -14.18 -16.63 15.28
CA GLY A 104 -14.78 -15.48 14.65
C GLY A 104 -15.75 -15.85 13.53
N SER A 105 -16.91 -15.20 13.51
CA SER A 105 -17.92 -15.44 12.46
C SER A 105 -17.46 -14.91 11.11
N TRP A 106 -17.63 -15.72 10.05
CA TRP A 106 -17.45 -15.29 8.68
C TRP A 106 -18.29 -14.06 8.30
N GLU A 107 -19.47 -13.91 8.89
CA GLU A 107 -20.31 -12.72 8.69
C GLU A 107 -19.65 -11.46 9.27
N ILE A 108 -18.97 -11.58 10.42
CA ILE A 108 -18.24 -10.47 11.02
C ILE A 108 -17.04 -10.10 10.14
N ILE A 109 -16.28 -11.08 9.68
CA ILE A 109 -15.12 -10.87 8.80
C ILE A 109 -15.56 -10.20 7.49
N ASP A 110 -16.59 -10.73 6.83
CA ASP A 110 -17.12 -10.17 5.58
C ASP A 110 -17.57 -8.72 5.76
N ARG A 111 -18.31 -8.43 6.84
CA ARG A 111 -18.76 -7.08 7.16
C ARG A 111 -17.58 -6.14 7.42
N ARG A 112 -16.57 -6.56 8.19
CA ARG A 112 -15.38 -5.75 8.48
C ARG A 112 -14.55 -5.49 7.23
N PHE A 113 -14.43 -6.49 6.35
CA PHE A 113 -13.79 -6.29 5.06
C PHE A 113 -14.57 -5.30 4.18
N GLY A 114 -15.91 -5.36 4.19
CA GLY A 114 -16.74 -4.34 3.55
C GLY A 114 -16.52 -2.93 4.10
N GLU A 115 -16.34 -2.78 5.42
CA GLU A 115 -15.98 -1.51 6.06
C GLU A 115 -14.59 -1.02 5.61
N LEU A 116 -13.60 -1.92 5.47
CA LEU A 116 -12.29 -1.59 4.93
C LEU A 116 -12.37 -1.10 3.47
N VAL A 117 -13.14 -1.77 2.61
CA VAL A 117 -13.36 -1.31 1.22
C VAL A 117 -14.00 0.08 1.19
N ASN A 118 -14.95 0.37 2.09
CA ASN A 118 -15.52 1.71 2.22
C ASN A 118 -14.47 2.74 2.65
N ALA A 119 -13.52 2.37 3.53
CA ALA A 119 -12.42 3.24 3.94
C ALA A 119 -11.44 3.52 2.77
N CYS A 120 -11.13 2.53 1.93
CA CYS A 120 -10.37 2.73 0.69
C CYS A 120 -11.02 3.79 -0.19
N ASN A 121 -12.33 3.65 -0.44
CA ASN A 121 -13.09 4.61 -1.25
C ASN A 121 -13.17 6.00 -0.62
N ALA A 122 -13.26 6.09 0.71
CA ALA A 122 -13.24 7.37 1.42
C ALA A 122 -11.88 8.07 1.27
N CYS A 123 -10.77 7.34 1.35
CA CYS A 123 -9.43 7.90 1.10
C CYS A 123 -9.31 8.42 -0.34
N HIS A 124 -9.73 7.63 -1.33
CA HIS A 124 -9.74 8.08 -2.72
C HIS A 124 -10.60 9.34 -2.93
N GLN A 125 -11.75 9.45 -2.27
CA GLN A 125 -12.56 10.66 -2.32
C GLN A 125 -11.87 11.87 -1.69
N ALA A 126 -11.13 11.68 -0.59
CA ALA A 126 -10.39 12.73 0.11
C ALA A 126 -9.18 13.22 -0.69
N THR A 127 -8.57 12.37 -1.52
CA THR A 127 -7.44 12.71 -2.39
C THR A 127 -7.85 13.16 -3.79
N GLU A 128 -9.12 13.51 -4.01
CA GLU A 128 -9.67 13.93 -5.32
C GLU A 128 -9.67 12.83 -6.41
N HIS A 129 -9.49 11.57 -6.01
CA HIS A 129 -9.49 10.38 -6.84
C HIS A 129 -10.77 9.55 -6.69
N GLY A 130 -11.89 10.13 -6.26
CA GLY A 130 -13.15 9.41 -5.99
C GLY A 130 -13.75 8.66 -7.19
N TYR A 131 -13.24 8.90 -8.40
CA TYR A 131 -13.56 8.10 -9.59
C TYR A 131 -12.93 6.70 -9.58
N LEU A 132 -11.89 6.47 -8.76
CA LEU A 132 -11.31 5.15 -8.45
C LEU A 132 -12.17 4.44 -7.40
N ASN A 133 -13.38 4.07 -7.79
CA ASN A 133 -14.34 3.42 -6.90
C ASN A 133 -14.11 1.91 -6.85
N ILE A 134 -13.59 1.42 -5.73
CA ILE A 134 -13.37 0.01 -5.47
C ILE A 134 -14.71 -0.69 -5.21
N GLN A 135 -14.93 -1.79 -5.92
CA GLN A 135 -16.14 -2.60 -5.83
C GLN A 135 -15.79 -4.06 -5.58
N ARG A 136 -16.51 -4.69 -4.67
CA ARG A 136 -16.41 -6.12 -4.40
C ARG A 136 -17.06 -6.90 -5.56
N THR A 137 -16.47 -8.04 -5.92
CA THR A 137 -17.00 -8.94 -6.96
C THR A 137 -16.73 -10.38 -6.57
N ASP A 138 -17.67 -11.27 -6.89
CA ASP A 138 -17.57 -12.72 -6.71
C ASP A 138 -16.91 -13.42 -7.91
N ALA A 139 -16.68 -12.71 -9.01
CA ALA A 139 -15.97 -13.24 -10.16
C ALA A 139 -14.50 -13.52 -9.80
N ASN A 140 -14.04 -14.74 -10.07
CA ASN A 140 -12.65 -15.14 -9.93
C ASN A 140 -11.92 -15.05 -11.29
N PRO A 141 -11.07 -14.02 -11.52
CA PRO A 141 -10.26 -13.92 -12.74
C PRO A 141 -8.91 -14.63 -12.62
N TYR A 142 -8.59 -15.21 -11.45
CA TYR A 142 -7.27 -15.75 -11.15
C TYR A 142 -7.18 -17.24 -11.50
N MET A 143 -5.97 -17.67 -11.90
CA MET A 143 -5.63 -19.08 -12.05
C MET A 143 -5.33 -19.72 -10.68
N GLN A 144 -6.24 -19.55 -9.72
CA GLN A 144 -6.11 -20.00 -8.34
C GLN A 144 -7.49 -20.43 -7.81
N SER A 145 -7.54 -21.58 -7.13
CA SER A 145 -8.69 -21.95 -6.30
C SER A 145 -8.59 -21.24 -4.96
N PHE A 146 -9.73 -20.75 -4.47
CA PHE A 146 -9.84 -20.14 -3.15
C PHE A 146 -10.50 -21.06 -2.13
N GLU A 147 -11.03 -22.20 -2.57
CA GLU A 147 -11.58 -23.22 -1.67
C GLU A 147 -10.51 -23.74 -0.70
N PRO A 148 -10.89 -24.11 0.54
CA PRO A 148 -9.99 -24.82 1.45
C PRO A 148 -9.49 -26.14 0.83
N ASN A 149 -8.27 -26.53 1.18
CA ASN A 149 -7.69 -27.82 0.76
C ASN A 149 -8.23 -29.00 1.58
#